data_AF-A0A3D0N1P5-F1
#
_entry.id   AF-A0A3D0N1P5-F1
#
_cell.length_a   1.000
_cell.length_b   1.000
_cell.length_c   1.000
_cell.angle_alpha   90.00
_cell.angle_beta   90.00
_cell.angle_gamma   90.00
#
_symmetry.space_group_name_H-M   'P 1'
#
loop_
_entity.id
_entity.type
_entity.pdbx_description
1 polymer ?
#
loop_
_entity_poly.entity_id
_entity_poly.type
_entity_poly.pdbx_seq_one_letter_code
_entity_poly.pdbx_strand_id
1 'polypeptide(L)'
;MQILVRTVGRGTGIVATHDEGTRYDLLGPLGSGWSIPQGDEPVLLVAGGIGVAPLIFLADSTRMADPQPYVRAIFGGLTTESLVCWTEFAARCDEFIAVTEDGSTGETGLVTDVLAPELDRDPPVRVYACGPDGMLAAVARICAEAGVPCEVSMEQWMGCGVGACLGCAIPSSAGGYVRVCTEGPVFDATQIDWERLMSR
;
A
#
# COMPACT_ATOMS: atom_id res chain seq x y z
N MET A 1 12.35 0.56 15.41
CA MET A 1 11.89 -0.19 14.24
C MET A 1 10.72 -1.06 14.68
N GLN A 2 9.62 -1.02 13.94
CA GLN A 2 8.43 -1.84 14.18
C GLN A 2 8.14 -2.64 12.90
N ILE A 3 7.71 -3.90 13.06
CA ILE A 3 7.33 -4.78 11.95
C ILE A 3 5.96 -5.37 12.29
N LEU A 4 4.99 -5.17 11.41
CA LEU A 4 3.69 -5.84 11.52
C LEU A 4 3.72 -7.14 10.71
N VAL A 5 3.27 -8.24 11.32
CA VAL A 5 3.28 -9.56 10.69
C VAL A 5 1.89 -10.17 10.78
N ARG A 6 1.34 -10.59 9.64
CA ARG A 6 0.15 -11.43 9.58
C ARG A 6 0.53 -12.90 9.51
N THR A 7 -0.07 -13.73 10.33
CA THR A 7 0.13 -15.18 10.26
C THR A 7 -0.59 -15.77 9.04
N VAL A 8 0.17 -16.17 8.02
CA VAL A 8 -0.35 -16.76 6.77
C VAL A 8 0.28 -18.12 6.43
N GLY A 9 1.40 -18.48 7.06
CA GLY A 9 2.06 -19.75 6.84
C GLY A 9 3.12 -20.07 7.89
N ARG A 10 3.93 -21.10 7.62
CA ARG A 10 4.94 -21.62 8.58
C ARG A 10 5.89 -20.53 9.09
N GLY A 11 6.47 -19.73 8.19
CA GLY A 11 7.43 -18.69 8.56
C GLY A 11 6.85 -17.62 9.48
N THR A 12 5.72 -17.04 9.09
CA THR A 12 5.01 -16.04 9.92
C THR A 12 4.45 -16.64 11.20
N GLY A 13 4.04 -17.92 11.19
CA GLY A 13 3.59 -18.63 12.38
C GLY A 13 4.70 -18.82 13.40
N ILE A 14 5.90 -19.16 12.93
CA ILE A 14 7.11 -19.20 13.76
C ILE A 14 7.33 -17.82 14.41
N VAL A 15 7.32 -16.74 13.63
CA VAL A 15 7.53 -15.38 14.17
C VAL A 15 6.46 -15.01 15.21
N ALA A 16 5.20 -15.33 14.94
CA ALA A 16 4.07 -14.98 15.81
C ALA A 16 4.05 -15.72 17.16
N THR A 17 4.81 -16.81 17.32
CA THR A 17 4.81 -17.64 18.54
C THR A 17 6.12 -17.56 19.33
N HIS A 18 7.06 -16.70 18.96
CA HIS A 18 8.32 -16.56 19.70
C HIS A 18 8.16 -15.73 20.96
N ASP A 19 8.92 -16.10 21.99
CA ASP A 19 8.96 -15.39 23.26
C ASP A 19 9.64 -14.01 23.13
N GLU A 20 9.22 -13.08 23.99
CA GLU A 20 9.89 -11.79 24.15
C GLU A 20 11.38 -11.98 24.44
N GLY A 21 12.22 -11.17 23.79
CA GLY A 21 13.68 -11.27 23.88
C GLY A 21 14.33 -12.21 22.86
N THR A 22 13.54 -12.94 22.06
CA THR A 22 14.04 -13.68 20.88
C THR A 22 14.76 -12.71 19.93
N ARG A 23 15.95 -13.12 19.47
CA ARG A 23 16.76 -12.35 18.52
C ARG A 23 16.54 -12.85 17.10
N TYR A 24 16.49 -11.91 16.16
CA TYR A 24 16.37 -12.18 14.73
C TYR A 24 17.51 -11.50 13.98
N ASP A 25 18.03 -12.17 12.96
CA ASP A 25 18.88 -11.54 11.96
C ASP A 25 18.01 -10.73 10.99
N LEU A 26 18.42 -9.51 10.71
CA LEU A 26 17.67 -8.58 9.87
C LEU A 26 18.57 -8.02 8.78
N LEU A 27 18.05 -8.02 7.56
CA LEU A 27 18.67 -7.39 6.41
C LEU A 27 17.84 -6.16 6.02
N GLY A 28 18.41 -4.97 6.18
CA GLY A 28 17.76 -3.73 5.78
C GLY A 28 18.51 -2.45 6.19
N PRO A 29 17.99 -1.27 5.79
CA PRO A 29 16.80 -1.07 4.97
C PRO A 29 16.98 -1.56 3.53
N LEU A 30 15.89 -1.97 2.88
CA LEU A 30 15.85 -2.46 1.50
C LEU A 30 14.87 -1.63 0.67
N GLY A 31 15.13 -1.57 -0.64
CA GLY A 31 14.28 -0.90 -1.60
C GLY A 31 14.22 0.63 -1.48
N SER A 32 13.24 1.19 -2.18
CA SER A 32 12.88 2.60 -2.29
C SER A 32 11.52 2.81 -1.61
N GLY A 33 11.44 3.84 -0.76
CA GLY A 33 10.22 4.20 -0.05
C GLY A 33 9.34 5.17 -0.83
N TRP A 34 8.25 5.59 -0.18
CA TRP A 34 7.32 6.58 -0.69
C TRP A 34 7.97 7.93 -0.93
N SER A 35 7.53 8.62 -1.97
CA SER A 35 7.76 10.06 -2.07
C SER A 35 6.96 10.75 -0.97
N ILE A 36 7.61 11.51 -0.09
CA ILE A 36 6.89 12.24 0.96
C ILE A 36 6.31 13.52 0.35
N PRO A 37 4.98 13.75 0.45
CA PRO A 37 4.35 14.93 -0.12
C PRO A 37 4.94 16.20 0.49
N GLN A 38 5.00 17.27 -0.31
CA GLN A 38 5.61 18.54 0.09
C GLN A 38 4.54 19.63 0.11
N GLY A 39 4.57 20.49 1.13
CA GLY A 39 3.59 21.57 1.27
C GLY A 39 2.21 21.04 1.65
N ASP A 40 1.17 21.77 1.23
CA ASP A 40 -0.23 21.56 1.59
C ASP A 40 -0.96 20.56 0.67
N GLU A 41 -0.23 19.75 -0.11
CA GLU A 41 -0.79 18.74 -1.03
C GLU A 41 -1.58 17.66 -0.24
N PRO A 42 -2.91 17.58 -0.39
CA PRO A 42 -3.69 16.54 0.26
C PRO A 42 -3.29 15.14 -0.18
N VAL A 43 -3.35 14.20 0.75
CA VAL A 43 -2.96 12.81 0.52
C VAL A 43 -4.17 11.90 0.61
N LEU A 44 -4.32 10.98 -0.34
CA LEU A 44 -5.29 9.90 -0.27
C LEU A 44 -4.58 8.54 -0.21
N LEU A 45 -4.72 7.88 0.94
CA LEU A 45 -4.14 6.56 1.19
C LEU A 45 -5.20 5.48 0.88
N VAL A 46 -4.87 4.53 0.00
CA VAL A 46 -5.79 3.46 -0.42
C VAL A 46 -5.21 2.09 -0.04
N ALA A 47 -5.74 1.49 1.01
CA ALA A 47 -5.29 0.20 1.52
C ALA A 47 -6.25 -0.95 1.18
N GLY A 48 -5.68 -2.14 0.97
CA GLY A 48 -6.43 -3.40 0.89
C GLY A 48 -5.78 -4.49 1.73
N GLY A 49 -6.55 -5.08 2.65
CA GLY A 49 -6.08 -6.16 3.51
C GLY A 49 -4.84 -5.78 4.33
N ILE A 50 -3.74 -6.54 4.19
CA ILE A 50 -2.49 -6.29 4.95
C ILE A 50 -1.69 -5.08 4.43
N GLY A 51 -2.04 -4.55 3.25
CA GLY A 51 -1.40 -3.38 2.65
C GLY A 51 -1.55 -2.10 3.47
N VAL A 52 -2.39 -2.10 4.51
CA VAL A 52 -2.48 -1.02 5.51
C VAL A 52 -1.17 -0.76 6.25
N ALA A 53 -0.34 -1.78 6.47
CA ALA A 53 0.88 -1.68 7.28
C ALA A 53 1.85 -0.58 6.79
N PRO A 54 2.28 -0.54 5.51
CA PRO A 54 3.15 0.54 5.02
C PRO A 54 2.46 1.91 4.99
N LEU A 55 1.13 1.97 4.84
CA LEU A 55 0.40 3.24 4.75
C LEU A 55 0.21 3.92 6.12
N ILE A 56 0.14 3.14 7.22
CA ILE A 56 0.19 3.69 8.59
C ILE A 56 1.48 4.49 8.80
N PHE A 57 2.62 3.95 8.38
CA PHE A 57 3.91 4.63 8.51
C PHE A 57 4.06 5.82 7.56
N LEU A 58 3.44 5.76 6.37
CA LEU A 58 3.37 6.89 5.47
C LEU A 58 2.55 8.03 6.08
N ALA A 59 1.39 7.74 6.69
CA ALA A 59 0.59 8.75 7.38
C ALA A 59 1.37 9.45 8.51
N ASP A 60 2.11 8.68 9.32
CA ASP A 60 3.00 9.23 10.35
C ASP A 60 4.12 10.09 9.72
N SER A 61 4.75 9.62 8.65
CA SER A 61 5.84 10.34 7.97
C SER A 61 5.36 11.65 7.35
N THR A 62 4.16 11.68 6.77
CA THR A 62 3.52 12.89 6.24
C THR A 62 3.26 13.91 7.35
N ARG A 63 2.73 13.47 8.51
CA ARG A 63 2.53 14.33 9.69
C ARG A 63 3.81 14.81 10.36
N MET A 64 4.91 14.10 10.17
CA MET A 64 6.22 14.58 10.62
C MET A 64 6.81 15.62 9.67
N ALA A 65 6.51 15.53 8.38
CA ALA A 65 7.03 16.45 7.36
C ALA A 65 6.28 17.78 7.31
N ASP A 66 4.98 17.77 7.60
CA ASP A 66 4.10 18.95 7.63
C ASP A 66 3.39 19.04 9.00
N PRO A 67 3.39 20.20 9.68
CA PRO A 67 2.59 20.43 10.89
C PRO A 67 1.06 20.35 10.70
N GLN A 68 0.55 20.56 9.48
CA GLN A 68 -0.89 20.55 9.18
C GLN A 68 -1.22 19.81 7.88
N PRO A 69 -0.82 18.53 7.74
CA PRO A 69 -1.16 17.79 6.54
C PRO A 69 -2.64 17.48 6.54
N TYR A 70 -3.17 17.22 5.36
CA TYR A 70 -4.52 16.72 5.19
C TYR A 70 -4.46 15.31 4.58
N VAL A 71 -4.69 14.31 5.44
CA VAL A 71 -4.56 12.88 5.12
C VAL A 71 -5.93 12.24 5.15
N ARG A 72 -6.37 11.75 3.99
CA ARG A 72 -7.58 10.96 3.81
C ARG A 72 -7.20 9.51 3.56
N ALA A 73 -8.05 8.58 3.99
CA ALA A 73 -7.81 7.17 3.75
C ALA A 73 -9.08 6.40 3.36
N ILE A 74 -8.91 5.45 2.44
CA ILE A 74 -9.86 4.39 2.12
C ILE A 74 -9.20 3.06 2.51
N PHE A 75 -9.88 2.23 3.30
CA PHE A 75 -9.39 0.90 3.67
C PHE A 75 -10.42 -0.18 3.37
N GLY A 76 -10.06 -1.08 2.44
CA GLY A 76 -10.87 -2.19 2.00
C GLY A 76 -10.53 -3.53 2.63
N GLY A 77 -11.57 -4.30 2.90
CA GLY A 77 -11.49 -5.69 3.36
C GLY A 77 -12.66 -6.54 2.87
N LEU A 78 -12.54 -7.85 2.99
CA LEU A 78 -13.66 -8.77 2.74
C LEU A 78 -14.76 -8.62 3.80
N THR A 79 -14.34 -8.49 5.06
CA THR A 79 -15.17 -8.36 6.26
C THR A 79 -14.52 -7.40 7.26
N THR A 80 -15.22 -7.00 8.33
CA THR A 80 -14.66 -6.21 9.44
C THR A 80 -13.37 -6.80 9.99
N GLU A 81 -13.28 -8.12 10.17
CA GLU A 81 -12.10 -8.79 10.72
C GLU A 81 -10.88 -8.71 9.81
N SER A 82 -11.10 -8.50 8.51
CA SER A 82 -10.01 -8.34 7.55
C SER A 82 -9.40 -6.93 7.56
N LEU A 83 -10.08 -5.96 8.17
CA LEU A 83 -9.60 -4.59 8.36
C LEU A 83 -8.61 -4.54 9.54
N VAL A 84 -7.46 -5.18 9.40
CA VAL A 84 -6.44 -5.23 10.46
C VAL A 84 -5.90 -3.83 10.78
N CYS A 85 -5.69 -3.52 12.06
CA CYS A 85 -5.15 -2.22 12.51
C CYS A 85 -5.91 -0.98 11.99
N TRP A 86 -7.20 -1.13 11.64
CA TRP A 86 -7.97 -0.04 11.05
C TRP A 86 -8.16 1.14 12.00
N THR A 87 -8.25 0.87 13.32
CA THR A 87 -8.35 1.92 14.35
C THR A 87 -7.08 2.76 14.43
N GLU A 88 -5.91 2.13 14.36
CA GLU A 88 -4.62 2.78 14.36
C GLU A 88 -4.40 3.59 13.09
N PHE A 89 -4.89 3.07 11.95
CA PHE A 89 -4.82 3.77 10.69
C PHE A 89 -5.76 4.98 10.66
N ALA A 90 -7.02 4.81 11.06
CA ALA A 90 -8.00 5.88 11.14
C ALA A 90 -7.54 7.02 12.08
N ALA A 91 -6.91 6.70 13.20
CA ALA A 91 -6.40 7.69 14.16
C ALA A 91 -5.29 8.61 13.59
N ARG A 92 -4.70 8.25 12.43
CA ARG A 92 -3.68 9.05 11.73
C ARG A 92 -4.24 9.81 10.53
N CYS A 93 -5.52 9.66 10.23
CA CYS A 93 -6.16 10.29 9.09
C CYS A 93 -7.16 11.34 9.59
N ASP A 94 -7.33 12.41 8.83
CA ASP A 94 -8.34 13.44 9.08
C ASP A 94 -9.72 12.95 8.62
N GLU A 95 -9.76 12.13 7.57
CA GLU A 95 -10.94 11.36 7.16
C GLU A 95 -10.57 9.91 6.85
N PHE A 96 -11.46 9.00 7.19
CA PHE A 96 -11.25 7.58 7.03
C PHE A 96 -12.54 6.89 6.57
N ILE A 97 -12.47 6.17 5.45
CA ILE A 97 -13.56 5.40 4.86
C ILE A 97 -13.19 3.92 4.95
N ALA A 98 -13.95 3.16 5.74
CA ALA A 98 -13.90 1.70 5.70
C ALA A 98 -14.79 1.19 4.58
N VAL A 99 -14.34 0.18 3.85
CA VAL A 99 -15.10 -0.50 2.81
C VAL A 99 -15.03 -2.00 3.04
N THR A 100 -16.18 -2.67 3.08
CA THR A 100 -16.26 -4.13 3.22
C THR A 100 -17.10 -4.74 2.11
N GLU A 101 -16.64 -5.83 1.52
CA GLU A 101 -17.39 -6.51 0.45
C GLU A 101 -18.71 -7.11 0.95
N ASP A 102 -18.75 -7.57 2.20
CA ASP A 102 -19.95 -8.15 2.83
C ASP A 102 -20.86 -7.12 3.53
N GLY A 103 -20.46 -5.84 3.56
CA GLY A 103 -21.18 -4.75 4.22
C GLY A 103 -21.15 -4.79 5.75
N SER A 104 -20.27 -5.58 6.36
CA SER A 104 -20.13 -5.69 7.82
C SER A 104 -19.64 -4.40 8.49
N THR A 105 -18.90 -3.53 7.79
CA THR A 105 -18.45 -2.23 8.31
C THR A 105 -18.22 -1.21 7.20
N GLY A 106 -18.69 0.02 7.42
CA GLY A 106 -18.51 1.13 6.49
C GLY A 106 -19.34 0.96 5.23
N GLU A 107 -18.77 1.38 4.09
CA GLU A 107 -19.41 1.24 2.78
C GLU A 107 -19.37 -0.21 2.30
N THR A 108 -20.41 -0.64 1.58
CA THR A 108 -20.44 -1.98 0.97
C THR A 108 -19.88 -1.93 -0.45
N GLY A 109 -18.87 -2.75 -0.75
CA GLY A 109 -18.30 -2.86 -2.09
C GLY A 109 -16.78 -2.98 -2.10
N LEU A 110 -16.16 -2.47 -3.16
CA LEU A 110 -14.71 -2.42 -3.34
C LEU A 110 -14.20 -1.00 -3.07
N VAL A 111 -12.92 -0.89 -2.68
CA VAL A 111 -12.27 0.43 -2.51
C VAL A 111 -12.31 1.27 -3.80
N THR A 112 -12.34 0.61 -4.95
CA THR A 112 -12.42 1.25 -6.26
C THR A 112 -13.76 1.93 -6.51
N ASP A 113 -14.82 1.47 -5.86
CA ASP A 113 -16.18 2.01 -6.02
C ASP A 113 -16.30 3.37 -5.32
N VAL A 114 -15.54 3.56 -4.23
CA VAL A 114 -15.49 4.80 -3.46
C VAL A 114 -14.34 5.71 -3.87
N LEU A 115 -13.34 5.21 -4.62
CA LEU A 115 -12.16 5.99 -4.99
C LEU A 115 -12.49 7.15 -5.93
N ALA A 116 -13.26 6.93 -6.99
CA ALA A 116 -13.48 7.95 -8.02
C ALA A 116 -14.10 9.26 -7.47
N PRO A 117 -15.17 9.23 -6.66
CA PRO A 117 -15.71 10.44 -6.03
C PRO A 117 -14.68 11.18 -5.15
N GLU A 118 -13.76 10.44 -4.54
CA GLU A 118 -12.74 10.99 -3.65
C GLU A 118 -11.62 11.70 -4.43
N LEU A 119 -11.40 11.36 -5.71
CA LEU A 119 -10.46 12.03 -6.62
C LEU A 119 -11.02 13.35 -7.19
N ASP A 120 -12.34 13.48 -7.30
CA ASP A 120 -13.00 14.68 -7.83
C ASP A 120 -13.09 15.85 -6.82
N ARG A 121 -12.63 15.63 -5.58
CA ARG A 121 -12.65 16.65 -4.51
C ARG A 121 -11.54 17.68 -4.70
N ASP A 122 -11.81 18.90 -4.27
CA ASP A 122 -10.84 20.00 -4.19
C ASP A 122 -10.34 20.13 -2.72
N PRO A 123 -9.03 20.27 -2.46
CA PRO A 123 -7.93 20.29 -3.43
C PRO A 123 -7.63 18.91 -4.02
N PRO A 124 -7.00 18.83 -5.22
CA PRO A 124 -6.59 17.57 -5.82
C PRO A 124 -5.61 16.84 -4.90
N VAL A 125 -5.73 15.52 -4.85
CA VAL A 125 -4.91 14.66 -3.99
C VAL A 125 -3.76 14.03 -4.76
N ARG A 126 -2.78 13.52 -4.01
CA ARG A 126 -1.90 12.44 -4.47
C ARG A 126 -2.32 11.12 -3.83
N VAL A 127 -2.34 10.06 -4.64
CA VAL A 127 -2.75 8.72 -4.21
C VAL A 127 -1.54 7.86 -3.87
N TYR A 128 -1.60 7.18 -2.73
CA TYR A 128 -0.65 6.12 -2.37
C TYR A 128 -1.43 4.86 -2.05
N ALA A 129 -1.10 3.76 -2.72
CA ALA A 129 -1.88 2.52 -2.59
C ALA A 129 -1.02 1.30 -2.26
N CYS A 130 -1.54 0.44 -1.39
CA CYS A 130 -0.91 -0.85 -1.09
C CYS A 130 -1.99 -1.89 -0.78
N GLY A 131 -1.89 -3.05 -1.44
CA GLY A 131 -2.85 -4.14 -1.32
C GLY A 131 -2.68 -5.16 -2.45
N PRO A 132 -3.69 -6.00 -2.72
CA PRO A 132 -3.62 -7.03 -3.75
C PRO A 132 -3.38 -6.44 -5.15
N ASP A 133 -2.65 -7.16 -6.01
CA ASP A 133 -2.29 -6.69 -7.37
C ASP A 133 -3.52 -6.25 -8.19
N GLY A 134 -4.63 -6.98 -8.14
CA GLY A 134 -5.87 -6.61 -8.83
C GLY A 134 -6.48 -5.29 -8.33
N MET A 135 -6.36 -5.01 -7.03
CA MET A 135 -6.77 -3.73 -6.45
C MET A 135 -5.83 -2.62 -6.94
N LEU A 136 -4.52 -2.83 -6.88
CA LEU A 136 -3.53 -1.83 -7.31
C LEU A 136 -3.67 -1.50 -8.80
N ALA A 137 -3.91 -2.50 -9.65
CA ALA A 137 -4.16 -2.30 -11.08
C ALA A 137 -5.42 -1.44 -11.33
N ALA A 138 -6.49 -1.69 -10.56
CA ALA A 138 -7.71 -0.91 -10.68
C ALA A 138 -7.56 0.54 -10.17
N VAL A 139 -6.86 0.74 -9.04
CA VAL A 139 -6.51 2.06 -8.52
C VAL A 139 -5.65 2.83 -9.53
N ALA A 140 -4.62 2.19 -10.08
CA ALA A 140 -3.73 2.77 -11.09
C ALA A 140 -4.52 3.25 -12.32
N ARG A 141 -5.45 2.43 -12.83
CA ARG A 141 -6.32 2.79 -13.95
C ARG A 141 -7.21 3.99 -13.62
N ILE A 142 -7.88 3.98 -12.47
CA ILE A 142 -8.78 5.07 -12.05
C ILE A 142 -8.01 6.38 -11.91
N CYS A 143 -6.83 6.35 -11.29
CA CYS A 143 -5.98 7.54 -11.14
C CYS A 143 -5.48 8.06 -12.49
N ALA A 144 -5.09 7.15 -13.41
CA ALA A 144 -4.66 7.54 -14.75
C ALA A 144 -5.79 8.18 -15.57
N GLU A 145 -7.02 7.65 -15.49
CA GLU A 145 -8.22 8.22 -16.12
C GLU A 145 -8.54 9.61 -15.57
N ALA A 146 -8.32 9.83 -14.27
CA ALA A 146 -8.53 11.12 -13.60
C ALA A 146 -7.34 12.10 -13.72
N GLY A 147 -6.20 11.66 -14.27
CA GLY A 147 -4.97 12.47 -14.32
C GLY A 147 -4.34 12.74 -12.95
N VAL A 148 -4.59 11.88 -11.96
CA VAL A 148 -4.11 12.01 -10.58
C VAL A 148 -2.81 11.21 -10.37
N PRO A 149 -1.76 11.80 -9.76
CA PRO A 149 -0.54 11.07 -9.43
C PRO A 149 -0.79 9.92 -8.46
N CYS A 150 -0.20 8.75 -8.75
CA CYS A 150 -0.39 7.53 -7.96
C CYS A 150 0.92 6.77 -7.77
N GLU A 151 1.30 6.54 -6.52
CA GLU A 151 2.35 5.59 -6.17
C GLU A 151 1.72 4.30 -5.60
N VAL A 152 2.31 3.16 -5.95
CA VAL A 152 1.89 1.84 -5.47
C VAL A 152 3.06 1.13 -4.80
N SER A 153 2.80 0.45 -3.69
CA SER A 153 3.78 -0.46 -3.07
C SER A 153 3.48 -1.89 -3.46
N MET A 154 4.35 -2.46 -4.29
CA MET A 154 4.22 -3.80 -4.84
C MET A 154 4.75 -4.85 -3.86
N GLU A 155 4.05 -5.98 -3.77
CA GLU A 155 4.51 -7.17 -3.07
C GLU A 155 4.87 -8.26 -4.08
N GLN A 156 6.00 -8.93 -3.90
CA GLN A 156 6.41 -10.07 -4.71
C GLN A 156 7.21 -11.08 -3.89
N TRP A 157 7.29 -12.31 -4.38
CA TRP A 157 8.15 -13.33 -3.79
C TRP A 157 9.62 -12.92 -3.83
N MET A 158 10.22 -12.75 -2.65
CA MET A 158 11.63 -12.37 -2.51
C MET A 158 12.43 -13.52 -1.92
N GLY A 159 13.45 -13.95 -2.66
CA GLY A 159 14.45 -14.90 -2.16
C GLY A 159 15.64 -14.20 -1.50
N CYS A 160 16.29 -13.29 -2.23
CA CYS A 160 17.52 -12.64 -1.77
C CYS A 160 17.35 -11.22 -1.20
N GLY A 161 16.31 -10.48 -1.61
CA GLY A 161 16.10 -9.07 -1.21
C GLY A 161 17.14 -8.06 -1.73
N VAL A 162 18.15 -8.48 -2.49
CA VAL A 162 19.28 -7.64 -2.93
C VAL A 162 19.45 -7.59 -4.45
N GLY A 163 18.41 -7.96 -5.20
CA GLY A 163 18.37 -7.86 -6.65
C GLY A 163 19.13 -8.95 -7.43
N ALA A 164 19.69 -9.96 -6.75
CA ALA A 164 20.50 -11.00 -7.37
C ALA A 164 19.68 -12.16 -7.98
N CYS A 165 18.64 -12.63 -7.30
CA CYS A 165 17.90 -13.84 -7.72
C CYS A 165 16.80 -13.60 -8.75
N LEU A 166 16.42 -12.34 -8.98
CA LEU A 166 15.33 -11.92 -9.89
C LEU A 166 13.92 -12.49 -9.58
N GLY A 167 13.72 -13.15 -8.43
CA GLY A 167 12.42 -13.71 -8.06
C GLY A 167 11.31 -12.67 -7.90
N CYS A 168 11.66 -11.43 -7.56
CA CYS A 168 10.72 -10.33 -7.37
C CYS A 168 10.58 -9.43 -8.61
N ALA A 169 10.86 -9.95 -9.81
CA ALA A 169 10.83 -9.19 -11.05
C ALA A 169 9.39 -9.03 -11.59
N ILE A 170 8.97 -7.79 -11.81
CA ILE A 170 7.66 -7.41 -12.39
C ILE A 170 7.86 -6.73 -13.74
N PRO A 171 6.93 -6.90 -14.70
CA PRO A 171 7.08 -6.32 -16.03
C PRO A 171 6.94 -4.80 -15.95
N SER A 172 7.80 -4.09 -16.70
CA SER A 172 7.77 -2.62 -16.76
C SER A 172 7.10 -2.13 -18.03
N SER A 173 6.38 -1.02 -17.93
CA SER A 173 5.76 -0.33 -19.07
C SER A 173 6.81 0.20 -20.08
N ALA A 174 8.04 0.45 -19.64
CA ALA A 174 9.16 0.81 -20.50
C ALA A 174 9.75 -0.40 -21.27
N GLY A 175 9.18 -1.60 -21.08
CA GLY A 175 9.70 -2.87 -21.58
C GLY A 175 10.63 -3.55 -20.59
N GLY A 176 10.79 -4.88 -20.73
CA GLY A 176 11.61 -5.67 -19.82
C GLY A 176 10.97 -5.87 -18.43
N TYR A 177 11.81 -5.88 -17.39
CA TYR A 177 11.42 -6.14 -16.00
C TYR A 177 12.19 -5.25 -15.03
N VAL A 178 11.54 -4.86 -13.93
CA VAL A 178 12.13 -4.18 -12.77
C VAL A 178 12.01 -5.06 -11.53
N ARG A 179 12.86 -4.89 -10.51
CA ARG A 179 12.85 -5.76 -9.32
C ARG A 179 12.29 -5.00 -8.13
N VAL A 180 11.25 -5.56 -7.53
CA VAL A 180 10.58 -4.95 -6.36
C VAL A 180 11.53 -4.74 -5.18
N CYS A 181 12.53 -5.61 -4.96
CA CYS A 181 13.43 -5.47 -3.80
C CYS A 181 14.50 -4.37 -3.92
N THR A 182 14.80 -3.88 -5.13
CA THR A 182 15.89 -2.92 -5.37
C THR A 182 15.42 -1.64 -6.03
N GLU A 183 14.61 -1.73 -7.08
CA GLU A 183 14.02 -0.55 -7.72
C GLU A 183 12.75 -0.10 -6.99
N GLY A 184 11.99 -1.05 -6.44
CA GLY A 184 10.80 -0.80 -5.60
C GLY A 184 11.11 -0.90 -4.11
N PRO A 185 10.13 -1.22 -3.23
CA PRO A 185 8.79 -1.72 -3.57
C PRO A 185 7.81 -0.67 -4.02
N VAL A 186 8.09 0.61 -3.75
CA VAL A 186 7.27 1.73 -4.22
C VAL A 186 7.63 2.09 -5.65
N PHE A 187 6.61 2.22 -6.49
CA PHE A 187 6.71 2.65 -7.89
C PHE A 187 5.65 3.70 -8.19
N ASP A 188 5.93 4.58 -9.14
CA ASP A 188 4.88 5.30 -9.84
C ASP A 188 4.04 4.26 -10.61
N ALA A 189 2.72 4.34 -10.47
CA ALA A 189 1.79 3.36 -11.04
C ALA A 189 1.92 3.22 -12.56
N THR A 190 2.42 4.24 -13.26
CA THR A 190 2.67 4.23 -14.71
C THR A 190 3.89 3.42 -15.14
N GLN A 191 4.78 3.05 -14.20
CA GLN A 191 6.01 2.29 -14.49
C GLN A 191 5.78 0.79 -14.67
N ILE A 192 4.60 0.30 -14.26
CA ILE A 192 4.25 -1.11 -14.22
C ILE A 192 3.43 -1.47 -15.46
N ASP A 193 3.78 -2.59 -16.10
CA ASP A 193 2.94 -3.19 -17.13
C ASP A 193 1.87 -4.08 -16.47
N TRP A 194 0.75 -3.46 -16.13
CA TRP A 194 -0.35 -4.11 -15.42
C TRP A 194 -0.97 -5.26 -16.20
N GLU A 195 -1.08 -5.16 -17.53
CA GLU A 195 -1.65 -6.22 -18.36
C GLU A 195 -0.80 -7.50 -18.28
N ARG A 196 0.53 -7.37 -18.47
CA ARG A 196 1.44 -8.52 -18.37
C ARG A 196 1.63 -9.01 -16.94
N LEU A 197 1.45 -8.16 -15.94
CA LEU A 197 1.50 -8.58 -14.54
C LEU A 197 0.30 -9.46 -14.20
N MET A 198 -0.91 -9.05 -14.60
CA MET A 198 -2.16 -9.74 -14.31
C MET A 198 -2.38 -11.03 -15.12
N SER A 199 -1.61 -11.23 -16.20
CA SER A 199 -1.68 -12.45 -17.02
C SER A 199 -0.79 -13.59 -16.51
N ARG A 200 -0.16 -13.45 -15.35
CA ARG A 200 0.73 -14.46 -14.73
C ARG A 200 -0.04 -15.43 -13.84
#